data_AF-A0A4V6NG05-F1
#
_entry.id   AF-A0A4V6NG05-F1
#
_cell.length_a   1.000
_cell.length_b   1.000
_cell.length_c   1.000
_cell.angle_alpha   90.00
_cell.angle_beta   90.00
_cell.angle_gamma   90.00
#
_symmetry.space_group_name_H-M   'P 1'
#
loop_
_entity.id
_entity.type
_entity.pdbx_description
1 polymer ?
#
loop_
_entity_poly.entity_id
_entity_poly.type
_entity_poly.pdbx_seq_one_letter_code
_entity_poly.pdbx_strand_id
1 'polypeptide(L)'
;MGDMAEGWEWFKERTIEKRAKNTASSTEILVQRGIPFESKNGGSHLVVDAGSHLIDFWPSGGRWIARDLGKTNGRGVFKMLKHIAKARGEP
;
A
#
# COMPACT_ATOMS: atom_id res chain seq x y z
N MET A 1 27.91 13.98 24.07
CA MET A 1 27.32 13.39 22.85
C MET A 1 26.59 12.12 23.25
N GLY A 2 25.31 12.23 23.64
CA GLY A 2 24.48 11.10 24.08
C GLY A 2 23.01 11.26 23.66
N ASP A 3 22.58 12.51 23.51
CA ASP A 3 21.24 12.92 23.05
C ASP A 3 20.87 12.43 21.63
N MET A 4 21.82 12.34 20.69
CA MET A 4 21.52 11.95 19.30
C MET A 4 21.27 10.44 19.09
N ALA A 5 21.82 9.57 19.94
CA ALA A 5 21.63 8.12 19.82
C ALA A 5 20.23 7.69 20.33
N GLU A 6 19.78 8.28 21.43
CA GLU A 6 18.44 8.05 21.99
C GLU A 6 17.33 8.58 21.08
N GLY A 7 17.55 9.73 20.45
CA GLY A 7 16.65 10.24 19.41
C GLY A 7 16.50 9.27 18.24
N TRP A 8 17.60 8.70 17.74
CA TRP A 8 17.57 7.80 16.58
C TRP A 8 16.77 6.52 16.85
N GLU A 9 17.00 5.83 17.97
CA GLU A 9 16.23 4.63 18.31
C GLU A 9 14.72 4.94 18.41
N TRP A 10 14.35 6.05 19.06
CA TRP A 10 12.95 6.47 19.16
C TRP A 10 12.31 6.77 17.78
N PHE A 11 13.02 7.43 16.88
CA PHE A 11 12.55 7.68 15.51
C PHE A 11 12.40 6.38 14.69
N LYS A 12 13.28 5.41 14.92
CA LYS A 12 13.30 4.12 14.24
C LYS A 12 12.11 3.26 14.67
N GLU A 13 11.85 3.17 15.97
CA GLU A 13 10.68 2.48 16.54
C GLU A 13 9.37 3.06 15.99
N ARG A 14 9.23 4.39 16.02
CA ARG A 14 8.06 5.11 15.48
C ARG A 14 7.85 4.84 13.99
N THR A 15 8.93 4.70 13.23
CA THR A 15 8.88 4.38 11.79
C THR A 15 8.41 2.95 11.54
N ILE A 16 8.87 1.99 12.35
CA ILE A 16 8.46 0.58 12.28
C ILE A 16 6.98 0.46 12.63
N GLU A 17 6.55 1.05 13.74
CA GLU A 17 5.15 1.00 14.19
C GLU A 17 4.21 1.62 13.14
N LYS A 18 4.60 2.76 12.56
CA LYS A 18 3.83 3.41 11.48
C LYS A 18 3.70 2.51 10.25
N ARG A 19 4.76 1.82 9.86
CA ARG A 19 4.73 0.90 8.71
C ARG A 19 3.85 -0.31 8.97
N ALA A 20 3.86 -0.85 10.20
CA ALA A 20 2.98 -1.93 10.61
C ALA A 20 1.50 -1.50 10.58
N LYS A 21 1.19 -0.34 11.18
CA LYS A 21 -0.17 0.26 11.15
C LYS A 21 -0.65 0.52 9.72
N ASN A 22 0.20 1.09 8.86
CA ASN A 22 -0.13 1.33 7.45
C ASN A 22 -0.41 0.01 6.70
N THR A 23 0.37 -1.03 6.99
CA THR A 23 0.22 -2.35 6.36
C THR A 23 -1.12 -2.97 6.73
N ALA A 24 -1.43 -3.03 8.03
CA ALA A 24 -2.69 -3.57 8.53
C ALA A 24 -3.89 -2.78 7.99
N SER A 25 -3.90 -1.46 8.15
CA SER A 25 -5.02 -0.60 7.73
C SER A 25 -5.24 -0.66 6.21
N SER A 26 -4.18 -0.60 5.40
CA SER A 26 -4.33 -0.64 3.94
C SER A 26 -4.84 -2.00 3.46
N THR A 27 -4.41 -3.09 4.08
CA THR A 27 -4.88 -4.44 3.75
C THR A 27 -6.33 -4.62 4.16
N GLU A 28 -6.71 -4.16 5.34
CA GLU A 28 -8.09 -4.22 5.84
C GLU A 28 -9.05 -3.44 4.92
N ILE A 29 -8.64 -2.27 4.43
CA ILE A 29 -9.44 -1.48 3.48
C ILE A 29 -9.71 -2.27 2.19
N LEU A 30 -8.74 -3.04 1.68
CA LEU A 30 -8.92 -3.88 0.49
C LEU A 30 -9.94 -4.99 0.76
N VAL A 31 -9.85 -5.63 1.92
CA VAL A 31 -10.80 -6.67 2.36
C VAL A 31 -12.20 -6.10 2.52
N GLN A 32 -12.36 -4.96 3.21
CA GLN A 32 -13.65 -4.30 3.42
C GLN A 32 -14.33 -3.88 2.12
N ARG A 33 -13.55 -3.49 1.09
CA ARG A 33 -14.07 -3.15 -0.24
C ARG A 33 -14.26 -4.36 -1.15
N GLY A 34 -13.99 -5.57 -0.68
CA GLY A 34 -14.11 -6.79 -1.47
C GLY A 34 -13.19 -6.79 -2.71
N ILE A 35 -12.05 -6.11 -2.63
CA ILE A 35 -11.11 -6.04 -3.75
C ILE A 35 -10.24 -7.29 -3.73
N PRO A 36 -10.23 -8.11 -4.79
CA PRO A 36 -9.37 -9.28 -4.85
C PRO A 36 -7.90 -8.86 -4.87
N PHE A 37 -7.09 -9.52 -4.05
CA PHE A 37 -5.64 -9.35 -4.08
C PHE A 37 -4.95 -10.64 -3.70
N GLU A 38 -3.74 -10.82 -4.24
CA GLU A 38 -2.82 -11.87 -3.83
C GLU A 38 -1.75 -11.29 -2.91
N SER A 39 -1.53 -11.91 -1.77
CA SER A 39 -0.48 -11.52 -0.83
C SER A 39 0.84 -12.23 -1.16
N LYS A 40 1.90 -11.46 -1.38
CA LYS A 40 3.29 -11.93 -1.54
C LYS A 40 4.15 -11.47 -0.36
N ASN A 41 5.20 -12.23 -0.04
CA ASN A 41 6.19 -11.88 0.99
C ASN A 41 5.54 -11.52 2.35
N GLY A 42 4.55 -12.32 2.78
CA GLY A 42 3.86 -12.10 4.05
C GLY A 42 3.07 -10.79 4.13
N GLY A 43 2.55 -10.26 3.01
CA GLY A 43 1.75 -9.03 3.00
C GLY A 43 2.55 -7.75 2.78
N SER A 44 3.87 -7.86 2.61
CA SER A 44 4.72 -6.69 2.25
C SER A 44 4.46 -6.20 0.82
N HIS A 45 3.95 -7.08 -0.03
CA HIS A 45 3.60 -6.79 -1.41
C HIS A 45 2.27 -7.47 -1.74
N LEU A 46 1.29 -6.70 -2.23
CA LEU A 46 -0.01 -7.19 -2.63
C LEU A 46 -0.18 -6.98 -4.13
N VAL A 47 -0.58 -8.01 -4.86
CA VAL A 47 -0.96 -7.90 -6.27
C VAL A 47 -2.48 -7.77 -6.32
N VAL A 48 -2.95 -6.56 -6.59
CA VAL A 48 -4.36 -6.19 -6.52
C VAL A 48 -4.98 -6.27 -7.91
N ASP A 49 -6.17 -6.85 -8.00
CA ASP A 49 -6.93 -6.97 -9.25
C ASP A 49 -7.85 -5.75 -9.45
N ALA A 50 -7.54 -4.93 -10.46
CA ALA A 50 -8.33 -3.75 -10.83
C ALA A 50 -9.43 -4.05 -11.87
N GLY A 51 -9.68 -5.32 -12.20
CA GLY A 51 -10.62 -5.78 -13.22
C GLY A 51 -9.98 -5.81 -14.61
N SER A 52 -9.54 -4.65 -15.12
CA SER A 52 -8.88 -4.55 -16.43
C SER A 52 -7.38 -4.84 -16.39
N HIS A 53 -6.75 -4.71 -15.22
CA HIS A 53 -5.32 -4.91 -15.05
C HIS A 53 -4.94 -5.20 -13.60
N LEU A 54 -3.68 -5.60 -13.39
CA LEU A 54 -3.12 -5.86 -12.07
C LEU A 54 -2.34 -4.64 -11.54
N ILE A 55 -2.29 -4.48 -10.22
CA ILE A 55 -1.56 -3.41 -9.53
C ILE A 55 -0.65 -4.02 -8.46
N ASP A 56 0.65 -3.72 -8.53
CA ASP A 56 1.60 -4.00 -7.46
C ASP A 56 1.45 -2.94 -6.37
N PHE A 57 1.16 -3.37 -5.13
CA PHE A 57 0.93 -2.49 -4.00
C PHE A 57 1.81 -2.85 -2.80
N TRP A 58 2.56 -1.88 -2.29
CA TRP A 58 3.38 -1.97 -1.08
C TRP A 58 2.71 -1.18 0.05
N PRO A 59 1.91 -1.84 0.91
CA PRO A 59 1.03 -1.16 1.85
C PRO A 59 1.78 -0.39 2.96
N SER A 60 2.96 -0.85 3.38
CA SER A 60 3.79 -0.19 4.41
C SER A 60 4.13 1.26 4.08
N GLY A 61 4.46 1.53 2.82
CA GLY A 61 4.76 2.87 2.28
C GLY A 61 3.64 3.47 1.44
N GLY A 62 2.58 2.69 1.18
CA GLY A 62 1.46 3.00 0.29
C GLY A 62 1.83 3.10 -1.19
N ARG A 63 3.02 2.67 -1.62
CA ARG A 63 3.42 2.76 -3.03
C ARG A 63 2.59 1.80 -3.86
N TRP A 64 2.12 2.20 -5.03
CA TRP A 64 1.47 1.31 -5.97
C TRP A 64 1.89 1.59 -7.42
N ILE A 65 1.85 0.55 -8.25
CA ILE A 65 2.21 0.61 -9.67
C ILE A 65 1.22 -0.27 -10.43
N ALA A 66 0.50 0.30 -11.40
CA ALA A 66 -0.31 -0.49 -12.33
C ALA A 66 0.61 -1.21 -13.31
N ARG A 67 0.38 -2.52 -13.50
CA ARG A 67 1.14 -3.35 -14.45
C ARG A 67 0.76 -3.09 -15.89
N ASP A 68 -0.40 -2.50 -16.16
CA ASP A 68 -0.80 -2.08 -17.50
C ASP A 68 -0.19 -0.74 -17.87
N LEU A 69 0.38 -0.67 -19.07
CA LEU A 69 0.93 0.54 -19.71
C LEU A 69 2.13 1.20 -19.00
N GLY A 70 2.67 0.63 -17.91
CA GLY A 70 3.97 0.98 -17.30
C GLY A 70 4.14 2.43 -16.80
N LYS A 71 3.12 3.29 -16.94
CA LYS A 71 3.18 4.73 -16.67
C LYS A 71 2.37 5.16 -15.45
N THR A 72 1.43 4.33 -14.99
CA THR A 72 0.54 4.71 -13.90
C THR A 72 1.05 4.17 -12.57
N ASN A 73 1.52 5.07 -11.73
CA ASN A 73 1.98 4.76 -10.39
C ASN A 73 1.57 5.88 -9.43
N GLY A 74 1.71 5.60 -8.13
CA GLY A 74 1.39 6.58 -7.12
C GLY A 74 1.67 6.12 -5.71
N ARG A 75 1.14 6.89 -4.75
CA ARG A 75 1.19 6.56 -3.32
C ARG A 75 -0.18 6.73 -2.66
N GLY A 76 -0.43 5.93 -1.64
CA GLY A 76 -1.63 5.92 -0.82
C GLY A 76 -2.69 4.96 -1.34
N VAL A 77 -3.29 4.19 -0.41
CA VAL A 77 -4.34 3.22 -0.71
C VAL A 77 -5.56 3.88 -1.35
N PHE A 78 -6.02 5.04 -0.85
CA PHE A 78 -7.18 5.74 -1.41
C PHE A 78 -6.99 6.23 -2.86
N LYS A 79 -5.78 6.64 -3.22
CA LYS A 79 -5.49 7.02 -4.62
C LYS A 79 -5.48 5.81 -5.54
N MET A 80 -4.95 4.68 -5.06
CA MET A 80 -5.02 3.40 -5.78
C MET A 80 -6.47 2.96 -5.96
N LEU A 81 -7.29 3.02 -4.91
CA LEU A 81 -8.72 2.68 -4.97
C LEU A 81 -9.49 3.54 -5.97
N LYS A 82 -9.20 4.84 -6.03
CA LYS A 82 -9.79 5.73 -7.04
C LYS A 82 -9.41 5.32 -8.47
N HIS A 83 -8.18 4.87 -8.66
CA HIS A 83 -7.72 4.34 -9.94
C HIS A 83 -8.45 3.03 -10.31
N ILE A 84 -8.61 2.12 -9.34
CA ILE A 84 -9.38 0.88 -9.51
C ILE A 84 -10.83 1.17 -9.89
N ALA A 85 -11.51 2.08 -9.17
CA ALA A 85 -12.90 2.45 -9.46
C ALA A 85 -13.05 2.99 -10.89
N LYS A 86 -12.15 3.90 -11.31
CA LYS A 86 -12.11 4.42 -12.68
C LYS A 86 -11.90 3.31 -13.72
N ALA A 87 -11.01 2.35 -13.42
CA ALA A 87 -10.71 1.23 -14.32
C ALA A 87 -11.87 0.23 -14.45
N ARG A 88 -12.73 0.13 -13.43
CA ARG A 88 -13.94 -0.69 -13.41
C ARG A 88 -15.18 0.01 -13.97
N GLY A 89 -15.08 1.30 -14.29
CA GLY A 89 -16.22 2.10 -14.73
C GLY A 89 -17.22 2.42 -13.61
N GLU A 90 -16.78 2.32 -12.35
CA GLU A 90 -17.59 2.70 -11.20
C GLU A 90 -17.63 4.24 -11.08
N PRO A 91 -18.79 4.85 -10.77
CA PRO A 91 -18.97 6.30 -10.68
C PRO A 91 -18.18 6.96 -9.54
#